data_AF-A0A960T4K3-F1
#
_entry.id   AF-A0A960T4K3-F1
#
_cell.length_a   1.000
_cell.length_b   1.000
_cell.length_c   1.000
_cell.angle_alpha   90.00
_cell.angle_beta   90.00
_cell.angle_gamma   90.00
#
_symmetry.space_group_name_H-M   'P 1'
#
loop_
_entity.id
_entity.type
_entity.pdbx_description
1 polymer ?
#
loop_
_entity_poly.entity_id
_entity_poly.type
_entity_poly.pdbx_seq_one_letter_code
_entity_poly.pdbx_strand_id
1 'polypeptide(L)'
;MKNPTQRRRNGFTLIELMAVITIIVILAGLVVGGMGFVNERQASEKAKVQIALLSKALEEYKLDNGSYPATSNSTTGTQSVTDANGKSSTLFDVLYLDGVKNDTKVYLPELDPDHNKQGWTAGTSTKILDPWGKEYAYRSAVDKSGKANSRTQNPDFDLWSLGKDGLTNTNPKHRTCADDIRNF
;
A
#
# COMPACT_ATOMS: atom_id res chain seq x y z
N MET A 1 -39.22 35.49 -65.34
CA MET A 1 -38.07 34.68 -64.88
C MET A 1 -37.67 35.19 -63.50
N LYS A 2 -37.75 34.37 -62.44
CA LYS A 2 -37.40 34.76 -61.05
C LYS A 2 -35.93 34.41 -60.80
N ASN A 3 -35.09 35.41 -60.55
CA ASN A 3 -33.67 35.22 -60.24
C ASN A 3 -33.51 34.66 -58.82
N PRO A 4 -32.76 33.56 -58.61
CA PRO A 4 -32.52 33.02 -57.28
C PRO A 4 -31.55 33.95 -56.53
N THR A 5 -31.98 34.46 -55.37
CA THR A 5 -31.14 35.24 -54.48
C THR A 5 -30.08 34.34 -53.85
N GLN A 6 -28.83 34.50 -54.27
CA GLN A 6 -27.68 33.80 -53.70
C GLN A 6 -27.54 34.20 -52.22
N ARG A 7 -27.86 33.28 -51.31
CA ARG A 7 -27.56 33.43 -49.88
C ARG A 7 -26.04 33.46 -49.72
N ARG A 8 -25.50 34.58 -49.26
CA ARG A 8 -24.08 34.68 -48.88
C ARG A 8 -23.81 33.66 -47.77
N ARG A 9 -22.93 32.71 -48.04
CA ARG A 9 -22.40 31.81 -47.01
C ARG A 9 -21.38 32.62 -46.22
N ASN A 10 -21.65 32.87 -44.95
CA ASN A 10 -20.68 33.49 -44.05
C ASN A 10 -19.55 32.48 -43.82
N GLY A 11 -18.34 32.84 -44.19
CA GLY A 11 -17.13 32.04 -43.94
C GLY A 11 -16.61 32.28 -42.53
N PHE A 12 -16.01 31.25 -41.94
CA PHE A 12 -15.29 31.37 -40.67
C PHE A 12 -14.13 32.35 -40.81
N THR A 13 -13.95 33.20 -39.79
CA THR A 13 -12.82 34.13 -39.75
C THR A 13 -11.61 33.48 -39.07
N LEU A 14 -10.40 33.82 -39.51
CA LEU A 14 -9.16 33.30 -38.90
C LEU A 14 -9.07 33.63 -37.40
N ILE A 15 -9.56 34.81 -37.00
CA ILE A 15 -9.53 35.26 -35.60
C ILE A 15 -10.41 34.40 -34.69
N GLU A 16 -11.53 33.90 -35.21
CA GLU A 16 -12.46 33.04 -34.49
C GLU A 16 -11.84 31.66 -34.21
N LEU A 17 -11.08 31.14 -35.18
CA LEU A 17 -10.29 29.91 -34.98
C LEU A 17 -9.15 30.14 -33.97
N MET A 18 -8.46 31.28 -34.03
CA MET A 18 -7.37 31.61 -33.09
C MET A 18 -7.86 31.73 -31.65
N ALA A 19 -9.02 32.33 -31.44
CA ALA A 19 -9.62 32.42 -30.11
C ALA A 19 -9.94 31.03 -29.53
N VAL A 20 -10.51 30.13 -30.35
CA VAL A 20 -10.87 28.77 -29.93
C VAL A 20 -9.64 27.96 -29.52
N ILE A 21 -8.59 27.93 -30.34
CA ILE A 21 -7.37 27.17 -30.01
C ILE A 21 -6.68 27.73 -28.75
N THR A 22 -6.74 29.04 -28.54
CA THR A 22 -6.16 29.69 -27.35
C THR A 22 -6.87 29.24 -26.08
N ILE A 23 -8.22 29.22 -26.10
CA ILE A 23 -9.02 28.74 -24.97
C ILE A 23 -8.76 27.25 -24.70
N ILE A 24 -8.65 26.42 -25.75
CA ILE A 24 -8.34 24.98 -25.61
C ILE A 24 -6.97 24.78 -24.95
N VAL A 25 -5.92 25.52 -25.35
CA VAL A 25 -4.58 25.42 -24.76
C VAL A 25 -4.58 25.80 -23.27
N ILE A 26 -5.29 26.87 -22.90
CA ILE A 26 -5.40 27.32 -21.50
C ILE A 26 -6.13 26.27 -20.66
N LEU A 27 -7.26 25.75 -21.14
CA LEU A 27 -8.03 24.73 -20.42
C LEU A 27 -7.26 23.42 -20.30
N ALA A 28 -6.55 22.99 -21.35
CA ALA A 28 -5.71 21.81 -21.32
C ALA A 28 -4.59 21.92 -20.26
N GLY A 29 -3.97 23.10 -20.12
CA GLY A 29 -2.96 23.36 -19.08
C GLY A 29 -3.51 23.24 -17.65
N LEU A 30 -4.74 23.71 -17.42
CA LEU A 30 -5.37 23.64 -16.09
C LEU A 30 -5.78 22.21 -15.70
N VAL A 31 -6.25 21.40 -16.65
CA VAL A 31 -6.68 20.02 -16.40
C VAL A 31 -5.51 19.11 -15.96
N VAL A 32 -4.31 19.32 -16.51
CA VAL A 32 -3.13 18.50 -16.18
C VAL A 32 -2.59 18.79 -14.77
N GLY A 33 -2.71 20.02 -14.27
CA GLY A 33 -2.10 20.45 -13.00
C GLY A 33 -2.77 19.90 -11.71
N GLY A 34 -4.01 19.41 -11.78
CA GLY A 34 -4.82 19.08 -10.58
C GLY A 34 -4.70 17.65 -10.04
N MET A 35 -4.10 16.70 -10.78
CA MET A 35 -4.27 15.27 -10.50
C MET A 35 -3.25 14.65 -9.53
N GLY A 36 -2.14 15.34 -9.23
CA GLY A 36 -1.02 14.75 -8.47
C GLY A 36 -1.19 14.71 -6.94
N PHE A 37 -1.87 15.68 -6.33
CA PHE A 37 -1.85 15.86 -4.86
C PHE A 37 -2.85 15.00 -4.09
N VAL A 38 -3.93 14.53 -4.74
CA VAL A 38 -4.97 13.72 -4.08
C VAL A 38 -4.48 12.32 -3.76
N ASN A 39 -3.54 11.81 -4.56
CA ASN A 39 -3.07 10.43 -4.48
C ASN A 39 -2.29 10.14 -3.18
N GLU A 40 -1.54 11.11 -2.65
CA GLU A 40 -0.70 10.90 -1.46
C GLU A 40 -1.53 10.73 -0.19
N ARG A 41 -2.52 11.60 0.01
CA ARG A 41 -3.44 11.48 1.16
C ARG A 41 -4.28 10.20 1.05
N GLN A 42 -4.68 9.85 -0.17
CA GLN A 42 -5.42 8.61 -0.37
C GLN A 42 -4.54 7.37 -0.11
N ALA A 43 -3.26 7.41 -0.50
CA ALA A 43 -2.30 6.35 -0.22
C ALA A 43 -2.06 6.19 1.28
N SER A 44 -1.86 7.28 2.02
CA SER A 44 -1.64 7.21 3.47
C SER A 44 -2.88 6.70 4.23
N GLU A 45 -4.07 7.15 3.87
CA GLU A 45 -5.31 6.63 4.46
C GLU A 45 -5.53 5.15 4.13
N LYS A 46 -5.24 4.72 2.89
CA LYS A 46 -5.25 3.29 2.55
C LYS A 46 -4.30 2.52 3.45
N ALA A 47 -3.04 2.95 3.56
CA ALA A 47 -2.03 2.25 4.36
C ALA A 47 -2.44 2.08 5.83
N LYS A 48 -3.10 3.09 6.43
CA LYS A 48 -3.65 2.99 7.79
C LYS A 48 -4.71 1.90 7.91
N VAL A 49 -5.64 1.83 6.94
CA VAL A 49 -6.66 0.78 6.89
C VAL A 49 -6.02 -0.60 6.71
N GLN A 50 -5.00 -0.71 5.85
CA GLN A 50 -4.26 -1.97 5.67
C GLN A 50 -3.58 -2.41 6.96
N ILE A 51 -2.92 -1.49 7.68
CA ILE A 51 -2.29 -1.76 8.98
C ILE A 51 -3.32 -2.23 10.01
N ALA A 52 -4.50 -1.61 10.06
CA ALA A 52 -5.57 -2.02 10.97
C ALA A 52 -6.07 -3.44 10.68
N LEU A 53 -6.27 -3.78 9.41
CA LEU A 53 -6.68 -5.12 8.97
C LEU A 53 -5.61 -6.17 9.28
N LEU A 54 -4.34 -5.87 9.01
CA LEU A 54 -3.21 -6.73 9.36
C LEU A 54 -3.09 -6.93 10.88
N SER A 55 -3.27 -5.86 11.66
CA SER A 55 -3.24 -5.92 13.13
C SER A 55 -4.34 -6.84 13.66
N LYS A 56 -5.56 -6.71 13.13
CA LYS A 56 -6.68 -7.59 13.48
C LYS A 56 -6.37 -9.06 13.14
N ALA A 57 -5.83 -9.33 11.94
CA ALA A 57 -5.47 -10.69 11.55
C ALA A 57 -4.37 -11.30 12.45
N LEU A 58 -3.40 -10.48 12.89
CA LEU A 58 -2.37 -10.87 13.84
C LEU A 58 -2.95 -11.18 15.24
N GLU A 59 -3.93 -10.41 15.69
CA GLU A 59 -4.64 -10.68 16.95
C GLU A 59 -5.41 -12.00 16.89
N GLU A 60 -6.11 -12.27 15.78
CA GLU A 60 -6.79 -13.55 15.56
C GLU A 60 -5.79 -14.71 15.51
N TYR A 61 -4.63 -14.53 14.85
CA TYR A 61 -3.56 -15.52 14.83
C TYR A 61 -3.06 -15.84 16.25
N LYS A 62 -2.86 -14.82 17.10
CA LYS A 62 -2.45 -15.01 18.50
C LYS A 62 -3.53 -15.73 19.31
N LEU A 63 -4.81 -15.48 19.04
CA LEU A 63 -5.92 -16.14 19.73
C LEU A 63 -5.91 -17.66 19.48
N ASP A 64 -5.59 -18.07 18.25
CA ASP A 64 -5.57 -19.48 17.87
C ASP A 64 -4.24 -20.18 18.21
N ASN A 65 -3.10 -19.49 18.04
CA ASN A 65 -1.76 -20.07 18.21
C ASN A 65 -1.07 -19.71 19.54
N GLY A 66 -1.70 -18.85 20.36
CA GLY A 66 -1.18 -18.42 21.66
C GLY A 66 -0.04 -17.41 21.62
N SER A 67 0.51 -17.09 20.45
CA SER A 67 1.61 -16.12 20.28
C SER A 67 1.59 -15.51 18.89
N TYR A 68 2.15 -14.29 18.76
CA TYR A 68 2.32 -13.66 17.46
C TYR A 68 3.43 -14.36 16.64
N PRO A 69 3.41 -14.27 15.29
CA PRO A 69 4.46 -14.83 14.45
C PRO A 69 5.83 -14.24 14.84
N ALA A 70 6.79 -15.09 15.20
CA ALA A 70 8.09 -14.61 15.62
C ALA A 70 8.89 -14.08 14.43
N THR A 71 9.60 -12.96 14.62
CA THR A 71 10.47 -12.39 13.59
C THR A 71 11.93 -12.73 13.83
N SER A 72 12.68 -13.07 12.77
CA SER A 72 14.13 -13.09 12.85
C SER A 72 14.66 -11.67 12.71
N ASN A 73 15.45 -11.21 13.68
CA ASN A 73 16.02 -9.85 13.74
C ASN A 73 16.64 -9.41 12.40
N SER A 74 15.87 -8.73 11.55
CA SER A 74 16.35 -8.11 10.33
C SER A 74 16.33 -6.60 10.51
N THR A 75 17.49 -5.99 10.28
CA THR A 75 17.69 -4.53 10.43
C THR A 75 16.98 -3.74 9.33
N THR A 76 16.52 -4.39 8.26
CA THR A 76 16.22 -3.72 6.98
C THR A 76 14.84 -4.11 6.45
N GLY A 77 13.76 -3.93 7.22
CA GLY A 77 12.35 -3.89 6.75
C GLY A 77 11.76 -5.14 6.06
N THR A 78 12.59 -6.02 5.51
CA THR A 78 12.26 -7.30 4.90
C THR A 78 12.51 -8.35 5.96
N GLN A 79 11.45 -8.84 6.58
CA GLN A 79 11.56 -9.73 7.72
C GLN A 79 10.89 -11.06 7.40
N SER A 80 11.71 -12.12 7.36
CA SER A 80 11.21 -13.48 7.46
C SER A 80 10.57 -13.66 8.83
N VAL A 81 9.27 -13.95 8.84
CA VAL A 81 8.55 -14.36 10.04
C VAL A 81 8.72 -15.85 10.24
N THR A 82 8.22 -16.36 11.34
CA THR A 82 8.26 -17.78 11.66
C THR A 82 6.91 -18.22 12.17
N ASP A 83 6.39 -19.26 11.53
CA ASP A 83 5.12 -19.87 11.89
C ASP A 83 5.21 -20.58 13.26
N ALA A 84 4.05 -21.03 13.77
CA ALA A 84 3.98 -21.81 14.99
C ALA A 84 4.78 -23.14 14.93
N ASN A 85 5.13 -23.60 13.72
CA ASN A 85 5.87 -24.83 13.46
C ASN A 85 7.39 -24.60 13.33
N GLY A 86 7.89 -23.37 13.51
CA GLY A 86 9.31 -23.02 13.46
C GLY A 86 9.89 -22.76 12.06
N LYS A 87 9.09 -22.79 11.00
CA LYS A 87 9.50 -22.54 9.60
C LYS A 87 9.60 -21.04 9.32
N SER A 88 10.72 -20.60 8.75
CA SER A 88 10.87 -19.22 8.29
C SER A 88 10.04 -18.98 7.02
N SER A 89 9.09 -18.06 7.09
CA SER A 89 8.12 -17.77 6.04
C SER A 89 7.91 -16.25 5.92
N THR A 90 7.18 -15.80 4.90
CA THR A 90 6.80 -14.38 4.79
C THR A 90 5.59 -14.09 5.67
N LEU A 91 5.35 -12.83 6.07
CA LEU A 91 4.15 -12.47 6.85
C LEU A 91 2.86 -12.91 6.13
N PHE A 92 2.88 -12.79 4.80
CA PHE A 92 1.83 -13.29 3.93
C PHE A 92 1.61 -14.80 4.07
N ASP A 93 2.68 -15.58 4.15
CA ASP A 93 2.54 -17.03 4.27
C ASP A 93 1.78 -17.41 5.53
N VAL A 94 2.05 -16.73 6.65
CA VAL A 94 1.43 -17.04 7.94
C VAL A 94 -0.03 -16.57 8.01
N LEU A 95 -0.34 -15.41 7.43
CA LEU A 95 -1.70 -14.85 7.49
C LEU A 95 -2.64 -15.41 6.41
N TYR A 96 -2.09 -15.93 5.31
CA TYR A 96 -2.86 -16.38 4.14
C TYR A 96 -2.49 -17.79 3.65
N LEU A 97 -1.24 -18.05 3.23
CA LEU A 97 -0.91 -19.32 2.54
C LEU A 97 -0.95 -20.55 3.46
N ASP A 98 -0.67 -20.44 4.75
CA ASP A 98 -0.78 -21.56 5.68
C ASP A 98 -2.21 -22.11 5.64
N GLY A 99 -3.19 -21.20 5.74
CA GLY A 99 -4.60 -21.54 5.65
C GLY A 99 -4.97 -22.21 4.32
N VAL A 100 -4.47 -21.66 3.21
CA VAL A 100 -4.76 -22.19 1.87
C VAL A 100 -4.06 -23.54 1.60
N LYS A 101 -2.82 -23.75 2.09
CA LYS A 101 -2.01 -24.94 1.79
C LYS A 101 -2.28 -26.11 2.74
N ASN A 102 -2.54 -25.82 4.02
CA ASN A 102 -2.62 -26.82 5.07
C ASN A 102 -4.05 -27.03 5.59
N ASP A 103 -5.07 -26.48 4.91
CA ASP A 103 -6.47 -26.46 5.36
C ASP A 103 -6.62 -25.83 6.76
N THR A 104 -5.69 -24.95 7.13
CA THR A 104 -5.77 -24.16 8.36
C THR A 104 -6.61 -22.90 8.11
N LYS A 105 -6.87 -22.14 9.17
CA LYS A 105 -7.69 -20.93 9.08
C LYS A 105 -6.95 -19.84 8.31
N VAL A 106 -7.60 -19.24 7.32
CA VAL A 106 -7.13 -18.01 6.66
C VAL A 106 -7.49 -16.83 7.56
N TYR A 107 -6.49 -16.04 7.96
CA TYR A 107 -6.65 -14.91 8.90
C TYR A 107 -6.93 -13.59 8.18
N LEU A 108 -6.45 -13.43 6.94
CA LEU A 108 -6.71 -12.24 6.15
C LEU A 108 -7.08 -12.58 4.70
N PRO A 109 -8.39 -12.75 4.40
CA PRO A 109 -8.84 -13.12 3.05
C PRO A 109 -8.58 -12.02 2.01
N GLU A 110 -8.39 -10.77 2.42
CA GLU A 110 -8.03 -9.65 1.52
C GLU A 110 -6.65 -9.82 0.88
N LEU A 111 -5.82 -10.74 1.39
CA LEU A 111 -4.53 -11.08 0.79
C LEU A 111 -4.65 -12.05 -0.39
N ASP A 112 -5.85 -12.50 -0.74
CA ASP A 112 -6.03 -13.45 -1.82
C ASP A 112 -5.47 -12.94 -3.17
N PRO A 113 -4.45 -13.62 -3.75
CA PRO A 113 -3.89 -13.23 -5.04
C PRO A 113 -4.89 -13.35 -6.20
N ASP A 114 -5.86 -14.26 -6.11
CA ASP A 114 -6.85 -14.52 -7.17
C ASP A 114 -8.04 -13.54 -7.09
N HIS A 115 -8.33 -13.02 -5.89
CA HIS A 115 -9.34 -11.98 -5.66
C HIS A 115 -8.73 -10.60 -5.37
N ASN A 116 -7.48 -10.36 -5.79
CA ASN A 116 -6.68 -9.16 -5.51
C ASN A 116 -7.22 -7.89 -6.20
N LYS A 117 -8.39 -7.40 -5.77
CA LYS A 117 -8.99 -6.16 -6.28
C LYS A 117 -8.27 -4.91 -5.81
N GLN A 118 -7.42 -5.02 -4.78
CA GLN A 118 -6.77 -3.87 -4.15
C GLN A 118 -5.25 -3.78 -4.38
N GLY A 119 -4.60 -4.76 -5.00
CA GLY A 119 -3.17 -4.74 -5.35
C GLY A 119 -2.21 -4.96 -4.18
N TRP A 120 -2.62 -5.69 -3.14
CA TRP A 120 -1.83 -5.85 -1.89
C TRP A 120 -0.71 -6.88 -2.01
N THR A 121 -0.60 -7.58 -3.13
CA THR A 121 0.37 -8.67 -3.32
C THR A 121 1.07 -8.53 -4.66
N ALA A 122 2.37 -8.89 -4.71
CA ALA A 122 3.13 -8.96 -5.96
C ALA A 122 4.14 -10.11 -5.99
N GLY A 123 4.25 -10.72 -7.18
CA GLY A 123 5.26 -11.73 -7.51
C GLY A 123 5.03 -13.12 -6.92
N THR A 124 5.91 -14.05 -7.29
CA THR A 124 5.86 -15.48 -6.90
C THR A 124 6.19 -15.73 -5.42
N SER A 125 6.76 -14.75 -4.72
CA SER A 125 7.14 -14.81 -3.30
C SER A 125 6.17 -14.04 -2.38
N THR A 126 4.96 -13.77 -2.88
CA THR A 126 3.79 -13.17 -2.21
C THR A 126 4.13 -12.37 -0.95
N LYS A 127 4.58 -11.13 -1.16
CA LYS A 127 4.80 -10.13 -0.11
C LYS A 127 3.55 -9.26 0.03
N ILE A 128 3.27 -8.77 1.24
CA ILE A 128 2.18 -7.81 1.46
C ILE A 128 2.72 -6.41 1.14
N LEU A 129 2.12 -5.76 0.16
CA LEU A 129 2.52 -4.45 -0.33
C LEU A 129 1.64 -3.33 0.23
N ASP A 130 2.29 -2.22 0.53
CA ASP A 130 1.68 -0.94 0.83
C ASP A 130 1.26 -0.20 -0.45
N PRO A 131 0.56 0.95 -0.35
CA PRO A 131 0.05 1.68 -1.50
C PRO A 131 1.14 2.28 -2.39
N TRP A 132 2.40 2.30 -1.94
CA TRP A 132 3.57 2.72 -2.71
C TRP A 132 4.33 1.52 -3.31
N GLY A 133 3.81 0.30 -3.15
CA GLY A 133 4.38 -0.94 -3.69
C GLY A 133 5.59 -1.45 -2.90
N LYS A 134 5.76 -1.01 -1.66
CA LYS A 134 6.79 -1.50 -0.73
C LYS A 134 6.22 -2.56 0.20
N GLU A 135 7.06 -3.47 0.67
CA GLU A 135 6.63 -4.51 1.59
C GLU A 135 6.34 -3.94 2.99
N TYR A 136 5.25 -4.39 3.61
CA TYR A 136 4.97 -4.08 5.01
C TYR A 136 6.05 -4.68 5.91
N ALA A 137 6.60 -3.83 6.77
CA ALA A 137 7.59 -4.25 7.74
C ALA A 137 6.88 -4.63 9.05
N TYR A 138 7.17 -5.84 9.53
CA TYR A 138 6.60 -6.39 10.76
C TYR A 138 7.72 -6.83 11.70
N ARG A 139 7.54 -6.59 13.01
CA ARG A 139 8.47 -7.00 14.07
C ARG A 139 7.70 -7.43 15.31
N SER A 140 7.92 -8.65 15.76
CA SER A 140 7.36 -9.16 17.02
C SER A 140 8.16 -8.68 18.24
N ALA A 141 7.47 -8.46 19.37
CA ALA A 141 8.13 -8.09 20.63
C ALA A 141 8.97 -9.23 21.23
N VAL A 142 8.73 -10.47 20.80
CA VAL A 142 9.50 -11.64 21.21
C VAL A 142 10.10 -12.35 19.99
N ASP A 143 11.31 -12.86 20.12
CA ASP A 143 11.92 -13.74 19.13
C ASP A 143 11.38 -15.18 19.22
N LYS A 144 11.81 -16.06 18.30
CA LYS A 144 11.40 -17.49 18.31
C LYS A 144 11.71 -18.20 19.63
N SER A 145 12.66 -17.70 20.41
CA SER A 145 13.10 -18.27 21.70
C SER A 145 12.38 -17.62 22.89
N GLY A 146 11.39 -16.76 22.65
CA GLY A 146 10.65 -16.04 23.69
C GLY A 146 11.44 -14.89 24.34
N LYS A 147 12.59 -14.49 23.80
CA LYS A 147 13.35 -13.35 24.31
C LYS A 147 12.79 -12.05 23.77
N ALA A 148 12.69 -11.05 24.64
CA ALA A 148 12.24 -9.72 24.27
C ALA A 148 13.17 -9.08 23.22
N ASN A 149 12.58 -8.54 22.18
CA ASN A 149 13.27 -7.79 21.15
C ASN A 149 13.43 -6.34 21.62
N SER A 150 14.65 -5.93 21.99
CA SER A 150 14.93 -4.57 22.50
C SER A 150 14.69 -3.46 21.47
N ARG A 151 14.37 -3.81 20.21
CA ARG A 151 14.06 -2.86 19.15
C ARG A 151 12.57 -2.62 18.98
N THR A 152 11.68 -3.39 19.61
CA THR A 152 10.25 -3.11 19.50
C THR A 152 9.87 -1.87 20.29
N GLN A 153 8.98 -1.06 19.71
CA GLN A 153 8.42 0.12 20.37
C GLN A 153 7.16 -0.28 21.15
N ASN A 154 6.40 -1.24 20.63
CA ASN A 154 5.23 -1.81 21.28
C ASN A 154 5.56 -3.09 22.08
N PRO A 155 4.76 -3.39 23.13
CA PRO A 155 4.91 -4.60 23.93
C PRO A 155 4.46 -5.87 23.20
N ASP A 156 3.64 -5.75 22.16
CA ASP A 156 3.10 -6.87 21.40
C ASP A 156 3.83 -7.05 20.05
N PHE A 157 3.67 -6.09 19.14
CA PHE A 157 4.34 -6.06 17.84
C PHE A 157 4.36 -4.65 17.23
N ASP A 158 5.34 -4.42 16.37
CA ASP A 158 5.40 -3.25 15.51
C ASP A 158 5.04 -3.65 14.08
N LEU A 159 4.20 -2.84 13.43
CA LEU A 159 3.83 -2.96 12.02
C LEU A 159 3.90 -1.58 11.39
N TRP A 160 4.64 -1.46 10.28
CA TRP A 160 4.78 -0.20 9.58
C TRP A 160 4.93 -0.35 8.06
N SER A 161 4.49 0.68 7.34
CA SER A 161 4.82 0.91 5.93
C SER A 161 6.01 1.85 5.84
N LEU A 162 6.87 1.64 4.84
CA LEU A 162 8.06 2.46 4.54
C LEU A 162 7.71 3.79 3.83
N GLY A 163 6.42 4.05 3.62
CA GLY A 163 5.98 5.25 2.93
C GLY A 163 6.48 5.34 1.49
N LYS A 164 6.60 6.59 1.02
CA LYS A 164 6.93 6.91 -0.37
C LYS A 164 8.41 6.77 -0.64
N ASP A 165 9.25 7.16 0.32
CA ASP A 165 10.70 7.15 0.15
C ASP A 165 11.28 5.72 0.21
N GLY A 166 10.56 4.78 0.86
CA GLY A 166 10.98 3.40 0.98
C GLY A 166 12.20 3.22 1.89
N LEU A 167 12.54 4.25 2.67
CA LEU A 167 13.67 4.26 3.59
C LEU A 167 13.12 4.13 5.01
N THR A 168 13.86 3.44 5.87
CA THR A 168 13.52 3.41 7.29
C THR A 168 14.79 3.31 8.11
N ASN A 169 14.70 3.67 9.37
CA ASN A 169 15.81 3.68 10.30
C ASN A 169 15.39 2.99 11.60
N THR A 170 16.37 2.47 12.35
CA THR A 170 16.14 1.92 13.69
C THR A 170 15.64 2.97 14.67
N ASN A 171 15.94 4.25 14.46
CA ASN A 171 15.36 5.36 15.21
C ASN A 171 14.05 5.84 14.55
N PRO A 172 12.88 5.68 15.19
CA PRO A 172 11.60 6.10 14.64
C PRO A 172 11.49 7.60 14.39
N LYS A 173 12.27 8.43 15.13
CA LYS A 173 12.26 9.89 15.03
C LYS A 173 13.21 10.44 13.96
N HIS A 174 13.88 9.57 13.21
CA HIS A 174 14.81 10.00 12.17
C HIS A 174 14.07 10.70 11.02
N ARG A 175 14.76 11.54 10.23
CA ARG A 175 14.11 12.28 9.12
C ARG A 175 13.62 11.37 7.98
N THR A 176 14.29 10.24 7.78
CA THR A 176 13.94 9.19 6.79
C THR A 176 12.84 8.25 7.25
N CYS A 177 12.14 8.64 8.32
CA CYS A 177 11.07 7.88 8.95
C CYS A 177 9.79 8.73 9.01
N ALA A 178 9.81 9.90 8.38
CA ALA A 178 8.78 10.93 8.54
C ALA A 178 7.50 10.60 7.76
N ASP A 179 7.61 9.81 6.71
CA ASP A 179 6.53 9.28 5.88
C ASP A 179 6.13 7.84 6.24
N ASP A 180 6.84 7.20 7.17
CA ASP A 180 6.48 5.88 7.69
C ASP A 180 5.12 5.95 8.41
N ILE A 181 4.21 5.04 8.05
CA ILE A 181 2.92 4.88 8.73
C ILE A 181 3.01 3.66 9.64
N ARG A 182 2.74 3.86 10.93
CA ARG A 182 3.06 2.89 11.98
C ARG A 182 1.88 2.63 12.91
N ASN A 183 1.94 1.51 13.62
CA ASN A 183 0.95 1.11 14.63
C ASN A 183 1.30 1.54 16.08
N PHE A 184 2.27 2.44 16.28
CA PHE A 184 2.73 2.92 17.60
C PHE A 184 2.82 4.44 17.68
#